data_AF-A0A538PYM1-F1
#
_entry.id   AF-A0A538PYM1-F1
#
_cell.length_a   1.000
_cell.length_b   1.000
_cell.length_c   1.000
_cell.angle_alpha   90.00
_cell.angle_beta   90.00
_cell.angle_gamma   90.00
#
_symmetry.space_group_name_H-M   'P 1'
#
loop_
_entity.id
_entity.type
_entity.pdbx_description
1 polymer ?
#
loop_
_entity_poly.entity_id
_entity_poly.type
_entity_poly.pdbx_seq_one_letter_code
_entity_poly.pdbx_strand_id
1 'polypeptide(L)'
;MRVECESCGELVAASFARDGDGVCATCPACAHAMTVALAPDRRAASAAADEPSDARCPKCGAARRGDACPSCGLAVARMASYSDPRDAAVAEPVRKAWARAVAGWDDPARHEQLLQQVAAHNGYAWAAGRYRARGRDPIAERQLDRLRRAAEATLFASATVRRETTRPYRVTRGVLGFLIAVIAAGLLYATMRRPPRAPSPSRSPAPLVPGHPISPSSVP
;
A
#
# COMPACT_ATOMS: atom_id res chain seq x y z
N MET A 1 -37.74 -12.18 -27.68
CA MET A 1 -37.53 -13.08 -26.51
C MET A 1 -38.83 -13.85 -26.31
N ARG A 2 -38.78 -15.17 -26.05
CA ARG A 2 -39.98 -15.96 -25.73
C ARG A 2 -40.10 -16.10 -24.22
N VAL A 3 -41.31 -16.00 -23.71
CA VAL A 3 -41.64 -16.14 -22.28
C VAL A 3 -42.84 -17.08 -22.16
N GLU A 4 -42.81 -17.92 -21.15
CA GLU A 4 -43.93 -18.80 -20.82
C GLU A 4 -44.99 -17.97 -20.08
N CYS A 5 -46.24 -18.00 -20.56
CA CYS A 5 -47.33 -17.27 -19.92
C CYS A 5 -47.81 -18.02 -18.66
N GLU A 6 -47.80 -17.37 -17.50
CA GLU A 6 -48.24 -17.97 -16.24
C GLU A 6 -49.72 -18.39 -16.23
N SER A 7 -50.55 -17.79 -17.10
CA SER A 7 -51.97 -18.11 -17.17
C SER A 7 -52.30 -19.30 -18.08
N CYS A 8 -51.63 -19.46 -19.22
CA CYS A 8 -51.95 -20.54 -20.19
C CYS A 8 -50.82 -21.56 -20.41
N GLY A 9 -49.62 -21.33 -19.86
CA GLY A 9 -48.45 -22.20 -20.01
C GLY A 9 -47.80 -22.18 -21.40
N GLU A 10 -48.28 -21.34 -22.32
CA GLU A 10 -47.76 -21.30 -23.68
C GLU A 10 -46.51 -20.42 -23.80
N LEU A 11 -45.52 -20.89 -24.57
CA LEU A 11 -44.31 -20.15 -24.92
C LEU A 11 -44.58 -19.17 -26.06
N VAL A 12 -44.81 -17.91 -25.72
CA VAL A 12 -45.24 -16.87 -26.66
C VAL A 12 -44.17 -15.80 -26.87
N ALA A 13 -44.23 -15.11 -28.01
CA ALA A 13 -43.50 -13.86 -28.23
C ALA A 13 -44.32 -12.70 -27.64
N ALA A 14 -44.11 -12.41 -26.35
CA ALA A 14 -44.84 -11.35 -25.67
C ALA A 14 -44.45 -9.96 -26.18
N SER A 15 -45.43 -9.05 -26.21
CA SER A 15 -45.19 -7.61 -26.38
C SER A 15 -44.91 -6.98 -25.02
N PHE A 16 -43.85 -6.17 -24.93
CA PHE A 16 -43.45 -5.49 -23.70
C PHE A 16 -43.79 -3.99 -23.80
N ALA A 17 -44.46 -3.47 -22.78
CA ALA A 17 -44.71 -2.05 -22.61
C ALA A 17 -44.20 -1.60 -21.24
N ARG A 18 -43.71 -0.36 -21.14
CA ARG A 18 -43.34 0.23 -19.86
C ARG A 18 -44.58 0.87 -19.24
N ASP A 19 -44.90 0.48 -18.02
CA ASP A 19 -46.03 1.00 -17.26
C ASP A 19 -45.54 1.51 -15.90
N GLY A 20 -45.34 2.83 -15.80
CA GLY A 20 -44.73 3.47 -14.64
C GLY A 20 -43.35 2.90 -14.28
N ASP A 21 -43.26 2.37 -13.05
CA ASP A 21 -42.07 1.73 -12.48
C ASP A 21 -41.98 0.23 -12.80
N GLY A 22 -42.81 -0.28 -13.72
CA GLY A 22 -42.84 -1.67 -14.12
C GLY A 22 -42.66 -1.88 -15.63
N VAL A 23 -42.47 -3.15 -16.00
CA VAL A 23 -42.62 -3.64 -17.37
C VAL A 23 -43.80 -4.59 -17.39
N CYS A 24 -44.76 -4.29 -18.25
CA CYS A 24 -45.91 -5.15 -18.53
C CYS A 24 -45.63 -5.98 -19.78
N ALA A 25 -45.85 -7.28 -19.70
CA ALA A 25 -45.82 -8.20 -20.82
C ALA A 25 -47.22 -8.77 -21.05
N THR A 26 -47.74 -8.65 -22.27
CA THR A 26 -49.08 -9.18 -22.63
C THR A 26 -48.93 -10.44 -23.48
N CYS A 27 -49.62 -11.51 -23.06
CA CYS A 27 -49.69 -12.75 -23.82
C CYS A 27 -50.68 -12.59 -24.99
N PRO A 28 -50.26 -12.81 -26.26
CA PRO A 28 -51.16 -12.68 -27.40
C PRO A 28 -52.21 -13.80 -27.48
N ALA A 29 -51.97 -14.95 -26.84
CA ALA A 29 -52.86 -16.10 -26.90
C ALA A 29 -54.09 -15.95 -25.98
N CYS A 30 -53.90 -15.44 -24.76
CA CYS A 30 -54.97 -15.32 -23.75
C CYS A 30 -55.20 -13.89 -23.24
N ALA A 31 -54.49 -12.90 -23.77
CA ALA A 31 -54.53 -11.49 -23.35
C ALA A 31 -54.15 -11.23 -21.88
N HIS A 32 -53.58 -12.23 -21.17
CA HIS A 32 -53.12 -12.04 -19.79
C HIS A 32 -51.93 -11.07 -19.74
N ALA A 33 -52.03 -10.08 -18.84
CA ALA A 33 -50.99 -9.07 -18.61
C ALA A 33 -50.20 -9.44 -17.36
N MET A 34 -48.89 -9.58 -17.51
CA MET A 34 -47.95 -9.87 -16.43
C MET A 34 -47.12 -8.61 -16.16
N THR A 35 -47.20 -8.06 -14.96
CA THR A 35 -46.45 -6.86 -14.57
C THR A 35 -45.31 -7.23 -13.64
N VAL A 36 -44.08 -6.96 -14.08
CA VAL A 36 -42.88 -7.08 -13.24
C VAL A 36 -42.49 -5.69 -12.79
N ALA A 37 -42.51 -5.45 -11.48
CA ALA A 37 -41.94 -4.24 -10.91
C ALA A 37 -40.45 -4.19 -11.27
N LEU A 38 -40.00 -3.12 -11.94
CA LEU A 38 -38.58 -2.89 -12.07
C LEU A 38 -38.06 -2.64 -10.67
N ALA A 39 -37.04 -3.41 -10.27
CA ALA A 39 -36.34 -3.10 -9.02
C ALA A 39 -36.00 -1.61 -9.05
N PRO A 40 -36.30 -0.84 -7.98
CA PRO A 40 -36.09 0.60 -7.97
C PRO A 40 -34.68 0.87 -8.44
N ASP A 41 -34.53 1.86 -9.33
CA ASP A 41 -33.25 2.16 -9.96
C ASP A 41 -32.20 2.30 -8.86
N ARG A 42 -31.31 1.30 -8.77
CA ARG A 42 -30.33 1.21 -7.69
C ARG A 42 -29.39 2.41 -7.71
N ARG A 43 -29.31 3.12 -8.84
CA ARG A 43 -28.56 4.37 -8.99
C ARG A 43 -29.20 5.54 -8.24
N ALA A 44 -30.54 5.62 -8.21
CA ALA A 44 -31.25 6.64 -7.44
C ALA A 44 -31.14 6.38 -5.92
N ALA A 45 -31.19 5.11 -5.50
CA ALA A 45 -31.00 4.73 -4.10
C ALA A 45 -29.55 4.94 -3.59
N SER A 46 -28.54 4.90 -4.46
CA SER A 46 -27.15 5.18 -4.06
C SER A 46 -26.82 6.66 -3.89
N ALA A 47 -27.66 7.57 -4.39
CA ALA A 47 -27.43 9.01 -4.26
C ALA A 47 -27.85 9.59 -2.90
N ALA A 48 -28.61 8.84 -2.08
CA ALA A 48 -29.25 9.35 -0.86
C ALA A 48 -28.70 8.76 0.46
N ALA A 49 -27.65 7.94 0.43
CA ALA A 49 -27.10 7.32 1.63
C ALA A 49 -25.68 7.82 1.94
N ASP A 50 -25.56 9.09 2.30
CA ASP A 50 -24.54 9.54 3.26
C ASP A 50 -24.92 9.00 4.66
N GLU A 51 -25.01 7.68 4.80
CA GLU A 51 -25.00 7.06 6.12
C GLU A 51 -23.63 7.36 6.74
N PRO A 52 -23.56 7.77 8.02
CA PRO A 52 -22.31 8.14 8.66
C PRO A 52 -21.30 7.01 8.51
N SER A 53 -20.14 7.36 7.96
CA SER A 53 -18.97 6.48 7.70
C SER A 53 -18.59 5.61 8.91
N ASP A 54 -19.04 5.98 10.09
CA ASP A 54 -18.88 5.20 11.30
C ASP A 54 -19.39 3.78 11.11
N ALA A 55 -20.51 3.53 10.41
CA ALA A 55 -21.14 2.21 10.31
C ALA A 55 -20.31 1.11 9.62
N ARG A 56 -19.09 1.36 9.15
CA ARG A 56 -18.24 0.37 8.47
C ARG A 56 -16.95 0.06 9.22
N CYS A 57 -16.52 -1.21 9.16
CA CYS A 57 -15.26 -1.61 9.76
C CYS A 57 -14.05 -1.02 8.99
N PRO A 58 -13.08 -0.34 9.63
CA PRO A 58 -11.94 0.28 8.94
C PRO A 58 -10.94 -0.73 8.35
N LYS A 59 -11.00 -2.00 8.79
CA LYS A 59 -10.11 -3.07 8.31
C LYS A 59 -10.62 -3.72 7.02
N CYS A 60 -11.89 -4.12 6.99
CA CYS A 60 -12.46 -4.88 5.87
C CYS A 60 -13.55 -4.14 5.08
N GLY A 61 -14.09 -3.03 5.60
CA GLY A 61 -15.17 -2.26 4.97
C GLY A 61 -16.57 -2.86 5.11
N ALA A 62 -16.72 -4.01 5.79
CA ALA A 62 -18.01 -4.62 6.06
C ALA A 62 -18.87 -3.72 6.97
N ALA A 63 -20.19 -3.78 6.78
CA ALA A 63 -21.14 -3.14 7.67
C ALA A 63 -20.97 -3.68 9.10
N ARG A 64 -20.90 -2.77 10.07
CA ARG A 64 -20.81 -3.11 11.49
C ARG A 64 -22.13 -3.70 11.97
N ARG A 65 -22.05 -4.77 12.76
CA ARG A 65 -23.18 -5.38 13.48
C ARG A 65 -22.66 -5.87 14.83
N GLY A 66 -23.29 -5.46 15.93
CA GLY A 66 -22.84 -5.83 17.28
C GLY A 66 -21.55 -5.12 17.72
N ASP A 67 -20.80 -5.77 18.61
CA ASP A 67 -19.59 -5.27 19.28
C ASP A 67 -18.28 -5.62 18.55
N ALA A 68 -18.34 -6.47 17.51
CA ALA A 68 -17.22 -6.82 16.66
C ALA A 68 -17.61 -6.91 15.18
N CYS A 69 -16.65 -6.68 14.29
CA CYS A 69 -16.89 -6.82 12.86
C CYS A 69 -17.12 -8.30 12.49
N PRO A 70 -18.26 -8.69 11.89
CA PRO A 70 -18.55 -10.09 11.58
C PRO A 70 -17.61 -10.70 10.55
N SER A 71 -17.03 -9.89 9.66
CA SER A 71 -16.12 -10.38 8.62
C SER A 71 -14.67 -10.57 9.07
N CYS A 72 -14.17 -9.80 10.06
CA CYS A 72 -12.75 -9.81 10.40
C CYS A 72 -12.44 -9.85 11.90
N GLY A 73 -13.47 -9.89 12.76
CA GLY A 73 -13.35 -10.00 14.21
C GLY A 73 -12.83 -8.73 14.91
N LEU A 74 -12.64 -7.61 14.21
CA LEU A 74 -12.16 -6.38 14.85
C LEU A 74 -13.25 -5.82 15.78
N ALA A 75 -12.98 -5.81 17.08
CA ALA A 75 -13.86 -5.23 18.09
C ALA A 75 -14.08 -3.73 17.85
N VAL A 76 -15.31 -3.25 18.01
CA VAL A 76 -15.70 -1.84 17.80
C VAL A 76 -14.88 -0.90 18.67
N ALA A 77 -14.66 -1.24 19.95
CA ALA A 77 -13.81 -0.48 20.87
C ALA A 77 -12.34 -0.35 20.41
N ARG A 78 -11.88 -1.21 19.51
CA ARG A 78 -10.52 -1.19 18.94
C ARG A 78 -10.47 -0.58 17.53
N MET A 79 -11.60 -0.17 16.94
CA MET A 79 -11.62 0.34 15.57
C MET A 79 -10.89 1.68 15.44
N ALA A 80 -11.10 2.63 16.36
CA ALA A 80 -10.41 3.92 16.34
C ALA A 80 -8.89 3.77 16.53
N SER A 81 -8.48 3.00 17.53
CA SER A 81 -7.05 2.69 17.76
C SER A 81 -6.41 1.91 16.59
N TYR A 82 -7.20 1.29 15.72
CA TYR A 82 -6.71 0.68 14.49
C TYR A 82 -6.61 1.67 13.32
N SER A 83 -7.59 2.57 13.15
CA SER A 83 -7.62 3.53 12.03
C SER A 83 -6.54 4.60 12.17
N ASP A 84 -6.37 5.18 13.35
CA ASP A 84 -5.57 6.41 13.50
C ASP A 84 -4.08 6.18 13.22
N PRO A 85 -3.42 5.16 13.81
CA PRO A 85 -2.02 4.89 13.52
C PRO A 85 -1.81 4.49 12.06
N ARG A 86 -2.78 3.78 11.48
CA ARG A 86 -2.74 3.32 10.09
C ARG A 86 -2.82 4.49 9.12
N ASP A 87 -3.72 5.44 9.35
CA ASP A 87 -3.87 6.65 8.55
C ASP A 87 -2.67 7.59 8.71
N ALA A 88 -2.12 7.69 9.92
CA ALA A 88 -0.90 8.46 10.21
C ALA A 88 0.33 7.90 9.48
N ALA A 89 0.44 6.57 9.38
CA ALA A 89 1.56 5.90 8.71
C ALA A 89 1.57 6.03 7.17
N VAL A 90 0.50 6.53 6.56
CA VAL A 90 0.43 6.72 5.10
C VAL A 90 1.34 7.87 4.67
N ALA A 91 2.04 7.71 3.55
CA ALA A 91 2.84 8.79 2.99
C ALA A 91 1.95 9.96 2.53
N GLU A 92 2.38 11.19 2.80
CA GLU A 92 1.64 12.41 2.43
C GLU A 92 1.28 12.50 0.93
N PRO A 93 2.15 12.09 -0.04
CA PRO A 93 1.78 12.08 -1.45
C PRO A 93 0.55 11.22 -1.77
N VAL A 94 0.39 10.09 -1.08
CA VAL A 94 -0.77 9.19 -1.25
C VAL A 94 -2.04 9.85 -0.72
N ARG A 95 -1.98 10.52 0.43
CA ARG A 95 -3.13 11.27 0.99
C ARG A 95 -3.56 12.41 0.07
N LYS A 96 -2.61 13.18 -0.46
CA LYS A 96 -2.90 14.26 -1.42
C LYS A 96 -3.52 13.73 -2.72
N ALA A 97 -2.98 12.63 -3.26
CA ALA A 97 -3.54 12.01 -4.46
C ALA A 97 -4.97 11.48 -4.22
N TRP A 98 -5.23 10.90 -3.06
CA TRP A 98 -6.57 10.47 -2.66
C TRP A 98 -7.54 11.66 -2.58
N ALA A 99 -7.14 12.76 -1.94
CA ALA A 99 -7.97 13.96 -1.85
C ALA A 99 -8.33 14.52 -3.25
N ARG A 100 -7.37 14.51 -4.19
CA ARG A 100 -7.64 14.90 -5.59
C ARG A 100 -8.60 13.96 -6.29
N ALA A 101 -8.44 12.64 -6.13
CA ALA A 101 -9.34 11.64 -6.69
C ALA A 101 -10.76 11.80 -6.12
N VAL A 102 -10.90 12.05 -4.83
CA VAL A 102 -12.20 12.36 -4.21
C VAL A 102 -12.83 13.63 -4.77
N ALA A 103 -12.03 14.69 -4.97
CA ALA A 103 -12.51 15.95 -5.54
C ALA A 103 -12.87 15.87 -7.04
N GLY A 104 -12.50 14.78 -7.72
CA GLY A 104 -12.83 14.55 -9.14
C GLY A 104 -13.05 13.07 -9.35
N TRP A 105 -14.07 12.53 -8.70
CA TRP A 105 -14.32 11.10 -8.61
C TRP A 105 -14.62 10.46 -9.97
N ASP A 106 -15.21 11.19 -10.90
CA ASP A 106 -15.48 10.69 -12.25
C ASP A 106 -14.26 10.79 -13.19
N ASP A 107 -13.15 11.39 -12.73
CA ASP A 107 -11.94 11.59 -13.53
C ASP A 107 -10.98 10.38 -13.42
N PRO A 108 -10.89 9.51 -14.45
CA PRO A 108 -10.06 8.32 -14.39
C PRO A 108 -8.57 8.65 -14.23
N ALA A 109 -8.10 9.80 -14.72
CA ALA A 109 -6.69 10.17 -14.63
C ALA A 109 -6.26 10.42 -13.18
N ARG A 110 -7.15 10.94 -12.34
CA ARG A 110 -6.87 11.15 -10.90
C ARG A 110 -6.76 9.84 -10.14
N HIS A 111 -7.60 8.86 -10.49
CA HIS A 111 -7.51 7.52 -9.94
C HIS A 111 -6.21 6.81 -10.34
N GLU A 112 -5.79 6.94 -11.61
CA GLU A 112 -4.50 6.41 -12.07
C GLU A 112 -3.33 7.08 -11.35
N GLN A 113 -3.37 8.40 -11.16
CA GLN A 113 -2.35 9.10 -10.38
C GLN A 113 -2.27 8.59 -8.94
N LEU A 114 -3.41 8.34 -8.30
CA LEU A 114 -3.46 7.72 -6.98
C LEU A 114 -2.84 6.32 -6.98
N LEU A 115 -3.16 5.47 -7.96
CA LEU A 115 -2.59 4.11 -8.08
C LEU A 115 -1.07 4.15 -8.18
N GLN A 116 -0.51 5.09 -8.96
CA GLN A 116 0.93 5.28 -9.06
C GLN A 116 1.56 5.64 -7.71
N GLN A 117 0.97 6.58 -6.96
CA GLN A 117 1.47 6.96 -5.64
C GLN A 117 1.35 5.81 -4.62
N VAL A 118 0.24 5.07 -4.67
CA VAL A 118 0.02 3.89 -3.83
C VAL A 118 1.06 2.82 -4.09
N ALA A 119 1.40 2.56 -5.36
CA ALA A 119 2.44 1.60 -5.72
C ALA A 119 3.83 2.04 -5.26
N ALA A 120 4.19 3.32 -5.48
CA ALA A 120 5.47 3.88 -5.07
C ALA A 120 5.69 3.83 -3.54
N HIS A 121 4.63 3.94 -2.76
CA HIS A 121 4.68 4.02 -1.29
C HIS A 121 4.09 2.80 -0.56
N ASN A 122 3.82 1.70 -1.26
CA ASN A 122 3.21 0.47 -0.72
C ASN A 122 1.89 0.70 0.06
N GLY A 123 1.09 1.69 -0.34
CA GLY A 123 -0.13 2.13 0.34
C GLY A 123 -1.39 1.31 0.03
N TYR A 124 -1.26 0.11 -0.56
CA TYR A 124 -2.38 -0.63 -1.17
C TYR A 124 -3.53 -0.91 -0.21
N ALA A 125 -3.22 -1.39 0.99
CA ALA A 125 -4.23 -1.74 1.97
C ALA A 125 -5.05 -0.52 2.38
N TRP A 126 -4.38 0.63 2.56
CA TRP A 126 -5.03 1.88 2.95
C TRP A 126 -6.00 2.36 1.87
N ALA A 127 -5.53 2.45 0.61
CA ALA A 127 -6.36 2.87 -0.51
C ALA A 127 -7.56 1.94 -0.71
N ALA A 128 -7.37 0.62 -0.60
CA ALA A 128 -8.46 -0.35 -0.68
C ALA A 128 -9.50 -0.14 0.43
N GLY A 129 -9.06 0.19 1.66
CA GLY A 129 -9.99 0.54 2.75
C GLY A 129 -10.86 1.75 2.40
N ARG A 130 -10.25 2.80 1.83
CA ARG A 130 -10.94 4.03 1.44
C ARG A 130 -11.95 3.81 0.30
N TYR A 131 -11.62 3.00 -0.70
CA TYR A 131 -12.58 2.61 -1.74
C TYR A 131 -13.74 1.76 -1.19
N ARG A 132 -13.47 0.79 -0.30
CA ARG A 132 -14.55 -0.01 0.32
C ARG A 132 -15.50 0.82 1.18
N ALA A 133 -15.01 1.90 1.79
CA ALA A 133 -15.84 2.82 2.57
C ALA A 133 -16.89 3.53 1.73
N ARG A 134 -16.66 3.71 0.42
CA ARG A 134 -17.62 4.29 -0.53
C ARG A 134 -18.80 3.38 -0.88
N GLY A 135 -18.77 2.11 -0.47
CA GLY A 135 -19.87 1.18 -0.71
C GLY A 135 -19.90 0.62 -2.14
N ARG A 136 -21.11 0.53 -2.73
CA ARG A 136 -21.37 -0.10 -4.04
C ARG A 136 -21.23 0.90 -5.19
N ASP A 137 -20.12 1.60 -5.20
CA ASP A 137 -19.80 2.55 -6.27
C ASP A 137 -19.07 1.80 -7.41
N PRO A 138 -19.56 1.88 -8.67
CA PRO A 138 -18.96 1.15 -9.79
C PRO A 138 -17.53 1.62 -10.13
N ILE A 139 -17.19 2.88 -9.85
CA ILE A 139 -15.82 3.39 -9.94
C ILE A 139 -14.98 2.75 -8.83
N ALA A 140 -15.46 2.76 -7.58
CA ALA A 140 -14.74 2.14 -6.47
C ALA A 140 -14.47 0.65 -6.69
N GLU A 141 -15.45 -0.11 -7.19
CA GLU A 141 -15.32 -1.53 -7.50
C GLU A 141 -14.24 -1.78 -8.57
N ARG A 142 -14.29 -1.02 -9.68
CA ARG A 142 -13.25 -1.10 -10.72
C ARG A 142 -11.86 -0.77 -10.18
N GLN A 143 -11.74 0.24 -9.32
CA GLN A 143 -10.47 0.63 -8.72
C GLN A 143 -9.97 -0.37 -7.69
N LEU A 144 -10.87 -1.03 -6.93
CA LEU A 144 -10.51 -2.12 -6.03
C LEU A 144 -9.94 -3.32 -6.77
N ASP A 145 -10.52 -3.68 -7.91
CA ASP A 145 -10.00 -4.75 -8.76
C ASP A 145 -8.62 -4.40 -9.33
N ARG A 146 -8.41 -3.15 -9.75
CA ARG A 146 -7.08 -2.66 -10.20
C ARG A 146 -6.05 -2.69 -9.07
N LEU A 147 -6.40 -2.18 -7.88
CA LEU A 147 -5.55 -2.22 -6.69
C LEU A 147 -5.18 -3.66 -6.32
N ARG A 148 -6.14 -4.58 -6.38
CA ARG A 148 -5.91 -6.00 -6.09
C ARG A 148 -4.90 -6.60 -7.04
N ARG A 149 -5.09 -6.43 -8.36
CA ARG A 149 -4.15 -6.93 -9.38
C ARG A 149 -2.75 -6.31 -9.22
N ALA A 150 -2.66 -5.01 -8.93
CA ALA A 150 -1.39 -4.34 -8.70
C ALA A 150 -0.67 -4.84 -7.44
N ALA A 151 -1.41 -5.07 -6.36
CA ALA A 151 -0.87 -5.64 -5.13
C ALA A 151 -0.39 -7.08 -5.35
N GLU A 152 -1.18 -7.92 -6.04
CA GLU A 152 -0.78 -9.28 -6.43
C GLU A 152 0.49 -9.26 -7.29
N ALA A 153 0.57 -8.39 -8.30
CA ALA A 153 1.77 -8.22 -9.13
C ALA A 153 2.99 -7.77 -8.32
N THR A 154 2.83 -6.85 -7.36
CA THR A 154 3.92 -6.41 -6.48
C THR A 154 4.39 -7.55 -5.56
N LEU A 155 3.46 -8.37 -5.06
CA LEU A 155 3.78 -9.55 -4.26
C LEU A 155 4.56 -10.58 -5.09
N PHE A 156 4.13 -10.86 -6.32
CA PHE A 156 4.88 -11.74 -7.23
C PHE A 156 6.25 -11.17 -7.58
N ALA A 157 6.34 -9.89 -7.91
CA ALA A 157 7.62 -9.23 -8.19
C ALA A 157 8.57 -9.35 -6.99
N SER A 158 8.10 -9.06 -5.77
CA SER A 158 8.92 -9.18 -4.55
C SER A 158 9.28 -10.62 -4.17
N ALA A 159 8.48 -11.61 -4.56
CA ALA A 159 8.83 -13.02 -4.41
C ALA A 159 9.89 -13.47 -5.42
N THR A 160 9.85 -12.93 -6.65
CA THR A 160 10.84 -13.24 -7.71
C THR A 160 12.15 -12.49 -7.55
N VAL A 161 12.16 -11.38 -6.81
CA VAL A 161 13.39 -10.85 -6.21
C VAL A 161 13.81 -11.88 -5.18
N ARG A 162 14.44 -12.96 -5.65
CA ARG A 162 15.23 -13.87 -4.84
C ARG A 162 16.02 -12.92 -3.97
N ARG A 163 15.74 -12.90 -2.66
CA ARG A 163 16.58 -12.20 -1.70
C ARG A 163 17.94 -12.74 -2.04
N GLU A 164 18.71 -11.95 -2.77
CA GLU A 164 20.06 -12.30 -3.03
C GLU A 164 20.58 -12.27 -1.61
N THR A 165 20.79 -13.46 -1.05
CA THR A 165 21.54 -13.61 0.18
C THR A 165 22.98 -13.31 -0.19
N THR A 166 23.21 -12.18 -0.87
CA THR A 166 24.34 -11.34 -0.58
C THR A 166 24.22 -11.14 0.92
N ARG A 167 24.98 -11.95 1.65
CA ARG A 167 25.86 -11.37 2.64
C ARG A 167 26.87 -10.60 1.78
N PRO A 168 26.61 -9.35 1.32
CA PRO A 168 27.56 -8.62 0.49
C PRO A 168 28.93 -8.55 1.20
N TYR A 169 28.90 -8.62 2.53
CA TYR A 169 30.06 -8.68 3.40
C TYR A 169 30.85 -9.98 3.41
N ARG A 170 30.44 -11.10 2.79
CA ARG A 170 31.31 -12.29 2.77
C ARG A 170 32.56 -12.06 1.92
N VAL A 171 32.38 -11.48 0.73
CA VAL A 171 33.50 -11.12 -0.15
C VAL A 171 34.30 -9.98 0.48
N THR A 172 33.64 -8.94 0.99
CA THR A 172 34.33 -7.82 1.66
C THR A 172 35.09 -8.25 2.91
N ARG A 173 34.54 -9.17 3.73
CA ARG A 173 35.27 -9.76 4.87
C ARG A 173 36.45 -10.61 4.42
N GLY A 174 36.32 -11.35 3.32
CA GLY A 174 37.42 -12.10 2.73
C GLY A 174 38.57 -11.18 2.29
N VAL A 175 38.25 -10.11 1.55
CA VAL A 175 39.23 -9.11 1.11
C VAL A 175 39.88 -8.39 2.29
N LEU A 176 39.09 -7.98 3.29
CA LEU A 176 39.61 -7.34 4.49
C LEU A 176 40.53 -8.28 5.28
N GLY A 177 40.13 -9.55 5.45
CA GLY A 177 40.95 -10.56 6.12
C GLY A 177 42.28 -10.81 5.40
N PHE A 178 42.25 -10.86 4.06
CA PHE A 178 43.45 -10.99 3.25
C PHE A 178 44.39 -9.79 3.40
N LEU A 179 43.86 -8.56 3.34
CA LEU A 179 44.65 -7.33 3.54
C LEU A 179 45.33 -7.31 4.92
N ILE A 180 44.61 -7.68 5.97
CA ILE A 180 45.17 -7.80 7.34
C ILE A 180 46.31 -8.82 7.36
N ALA A 181 46.13 -9.98 6.72
CA ALA A 181 47.16 -11.01 6.66
C ALA A 181 48.42 -10.54 5.92
N VAL A 182 48.28 -9.82 4.80
CA VAL A 182 49.41 -9.25 4.04
C VAL A 182 50.16 -8.22 4.87
N ILE A 183 49.46 -7.33 5.58
CA ILE A 183 50.09 -6.33 6.46
C ILE A 183 50.84 -7.02 7.59
N ALA A 184 50.23 -8.03 8.24
CA ALA A 184 50.87 -8.79 9.31
C ALA A 184 52.14 -9.52 8.82
N ALA A 185 52.07 -10.16 7.65
CA ALA A 185 53.23 -10.83 7.03
C ALA A 185 54.34 -9.82 6.69
N GLY A 186 53.99 -8.66 6.15
CA GLY A 186 54.94 -7.58 5.86
C GLY A 186 55.63 -7.03 7.12
N LEU A 187 54.88 -6.85 8.21
CA LEU A 187 55.42 -6.44 9.50
C LEU A 187 56.37 -7.50 10.08
N LEU A 188 55.99 -8.78 10.04
CA LEU A 188 56.83 -9.88 10.51
C LEU A 188 58.12 -10.02 9.70
N TYR A 189 58.03 -9.86 8.38
CA TYR A 189 59.20 -9.83 7.51
C TYR A 189 60.12 -8.64 7.82
N ALA A 190 59.54 -7.45 8.04
CA ALA A 190 60.30 -6.26 8.40
C ALA A 190 61.00 -6.39 9.76
N THR A 191 60.40 -7.06 10.75
CA THR A 191 61.07 -7.30 12.04
C THR A 191 62.20 -8.30 11.94
N MET A 192 62.05 -9.37 11.15
CA MET A 192 63.11 -10.35 10.89
C MET A 192 64.29 -9.77 10.10
N ARG A 193 64.02 -8.83 9.18
CA ARG A 193 65.04 -8.18 8.36
C ARG A 193 65.66 -6.93 8.97
N ARG A 194 65.22 -6.48 10.15
CA ARG A 194 65.87 -5.36 10.80
C ARG A 194 67.33 -5.75 11.09
N PRO A 195 68.33 -5.09 10.46
CA PRO A 195 69.70 -5.30 10.86
C PRO A 195 69.82 -4.95 12.36
N PRO A 196 70.72 -5.64 13.10
CA PRO A 196 70.97 -5.32 14.49
C PRO A 196 71.20 -3.82 14.59
N ARG A 197 70.32 -3.16 15.34
CA ARG A 197 70.30 -1.71 15.46
C ARG A 197 71.70 -1.31 15.92
N ALA A 198 72.43 -0.58 15.07
CA ALA A 198 73.71 -0.03 15.47
C ALA A 198 73.47 0.74 16.78
N PRO A 199 74.31 0.53 17.81
CA PRO A 199 74.13 1.17 19.10
C PRO A 199 73.96 2.67 18.86
N SER A 200 72.80 3.19 19.27
CA SER A 200 72.53 4.61 19.14
C SER A 200 73.69 5.36 19.77
N PRO A 201 74.36 6.29 19.04
CA PRO A 201 75.38 7.11 19.66
C PRO A 201 74.73 7.80 20.86
N SER A 202 75.36 7.66 22.02
CA SER A 202 74.97 8.30 23.27
C SER A 202 74.57 9.73 22.96
N ARG A 203 73.28 10.02 23.10
CA ARG A 203 72.75 11.36 22.89
C ARG A 203 73.24 12.16 24.09
N SER A 204 74.31 12.92 23.91
CA SER A 204 74.71 13.94 24.88
C SER A 204 73.48 14.78 25.22
N PRO A 205 73.19 15.02 26.51
CA PRO A 205 72.03 15.78 26.94
C PRO A 205 72.07 17.15 26.24
N ALA A 206 71.03 17.44 25.47
CA ALA A 206 70.86 18.74 24.86
C ALA A 206 70.79 19.79 25.98
N PRO A 207 71.51 20.91 25.87
CA PRO A 207 71.44 21.99 26.84
C PRO A 207 69.99 22.50 26.90
N LEU A 208 69.51 22.70 28.13
CA LEU A 208 68.22 23.30 28.45
C LEU A 208 68.12 24.65 27.74
N VAL A 209 67.31 24.73 26.68
CA VAL A 209 66.93 26.00 26.05
C VAL A 209 65.90 26.67 26.97
N PRO A 210 66.18 27.88 27.52
CA PRO A 210 65.24 28.60 28.36
C PRO A 210 64.01 29.07 27.57
N GLY A 211 62.84 28.70 28.09
CA GLY A 211 61.56 29.40 28.02
C GLY A 211 61.17 30.12 26.71
N HIS A 212 60.32 29.49 25.90
CA HIS A 212 59.42 30.25 25.03
C HIS A 212 58.16 30.68 25.80
N PRO A 213 57.78 31.97 25.76
CA PRO A 213 56.56 32.45 26.39
C PRO A 213 55.31 31.92 25.67
N ILE A 214 54.32 31.57 26.48
CA ILE A 214 52.99 31.11 26.07
C ILE A 214 52.26 32.30 25.47
N SER A 215 51.94 32.27 24.17
CA SER A 215 50.99 33.20 23.57
C SER A 215 49.56 32.73 23.80
N PRO A 216 48.72 33.45 24.56
CA PRO A 216 47.29 33.22 24.60
C PRO A 216 46.66 33.78 23.32
N SER A 217 46.17 32.90 22.44
CA SER A 217 45.33 33.33 21.32
C SER A 217 43.87 33.18 21.73
N SER A 218 43.30 34.34 22.02
CA SER A 218 41.91 34.62 22.30
C SER A 218 41.09 34.73 21.01
N VAL A 219 39.96 34.00 20.97
CA VAL A 219 38.61 34.48 20.55
C VAL A 219 38.40 34.69 19.02
N PRO A 220 37.17 34.56 18.45
CA PRO A 220 35.85 34.24 19.03
C PRO A 220 35.24 32.88 18.65
#